data_AF-U5D349-F1
#
_entry.id   AF-U5D349-F1
#
_cell.length_a   1.000
_cell.length_b   1.000
_cell.length_c   1.000
_cell.angle_alpha   90.00
_cell.angle_beta   90.00
_cell.angle_gamma   90.00
#
_symmetry.space_group_name_H-M   'P 1'
#
loop_
_entity.id
_entity.type
_entity.pdbx_description
1 polymer ?
#
loop_
_entity_poly.entity_id
_entity_poly.type
_entity_poly.pdbx_seq_one_letter_code
_entity_poly.pdbx_strand_id
1 'polypeptide(L)'
;MRCRGLEEIISGGQAGQNITLPKIKVLELYDLIELRSICEIPIIWPSLERVRVSGCPKLRSLPLALREPQMLISGEKEWWEGLEWEGR
;
A
#
# COMPACT_ATOMS: atom_id res chain seq x y z
N MET A 1 -16.15 -12.51 1.26
CA MET A 1 -16.50 -11.92 -0.05
C MET A 1 -15.20 -11.40 -0.65
N ARG A 2 -14.79 -11.88 -1.84
CA ARG A 2 -13.53 -11.42 -2.47
C ARG A 2 -13.81 -10.15 -3.25
N CYS A 3 -13.14 -9.05 -2.91
CA CYS A 3 -13.25 -7.80 -3.67
C CYS A 3 -12.36 -7.91 -4.91
N ARG A 4 -12.96 -8.33 -6.04
CA ARG A 4 -12.22 -8.64 -7.27
C ARG A 4 -12.08 -7.48 -8.25
N GLY A 5 -12.65 -6.31 -7.94
CA GLY A 5 -12.62 -5.14 -8.82
C GLY A 5 -11.98 -3.90 -8.20
N LEU A 6 -11.41 -4.02 -7.00
CA LEU A 6 -10.76 -2.90 -6.35
C LEU A 6 -9.36 -2.73 -6.93
N GLU A 7 -9.17 -1.67 -7.71
CA GLU A 7 -7.87 -1.33 -8.33
C GLU A 7 -7.05 -0.38 -7.46
N GLU A 8 -7.72 0.46 -6.66
CA GLU A 8 -7.13 1.44 -5.74
C GLU A 8 -7.89 1.51 -4.43
N ILE A 9 -7.19 1.77 -3.32
CA ILE A 9 -7.82 1.92 -1.99
C ILE A 9 -8.36 3.33 -1.81
N ILE A 10 -7.57 4.34 -2.21
CA ILE A 10 -7.89 5.75 -2.04
C ILE A 10 -7.89 6.43 -3.40
N SER A 11 -9.08 6.69 -3.93
CA SER A 11 -9.29 7.40 -5.19
C SER A 11 -9.54 8.89 -4.99
N GLY A 12 -9.26 9.71 -6.00
CA GLY A 12 -9.72 11.11 -6.08
C GLY A 12 -8.73 12.16 -5.56
N GLY A 13 -7.45 11.80 -5.44
CA GLY A 13 -6.39 12.79 -5.20
C GLY A 13 -6.21 13.73 -6.40
N GLN A 14 -5.94 15.01 -6.13
CA GLN A 14 -5.51 15.95 -7.17
C GLN A 14 -3.99 16.12 -7.11
N ALA A 15 -3.38 16.37 -8.27
CA ALA A 15 -1.94 16.66 -8.36
C ALA A 15 -1.56 17.84 -7.44
N GLY A 16 -0.57 17.63 -6.58
CA GLY A 16 -0.14 18.61 -5.57
C GLY A 16 -0.82 18.46 -4.20
N GLN A 17 -1.75 17.52 -4.03
CA GLN A 17 -2.30 17.16 -2.72
C GLN A 17 -1.54 15.97 -2.11
N ASN A 18 -1.48 15.93 -0.79
CA ASN A 18 -1.05 14.79 -0.01
C ASN A 18 -2.16 14.40 0.97
N ILE A 19 -2.32 13.10 1.18
CA ILE A 19 -3.28 12.58 2.17
C ILE A 19 -2.49 12.23 3.42
N THR A 20 -2.97 12.68 4.58
CA THR A 20 -2.41 12.26 5.87
C THR A 20 -3.40 11.34 6.56
N LEU A 21 -2.94 10.16 6.96
CA LEU A 21 -3.74 9.18 7.70
C LEU A 21 -3.13 8.99 9.09
N PRO A 22 -3.38 9.92 10.03
CA PRO A 22 -2.57 10.06 11.23
C PRO A 22 -2.83 9.01 12.30
N LYS A 23 -3.91 8.22 12.17
CA LYS A 23 -4.34 7.26 13.20
C LYS A 23 -4.21 5.81 12.77
N ILE A 24 -3.80 5.56 11.52
CA ILE A 24 -3.70 4.19 11.01
C ILE A 24 -2.39 3.59 11.51
N LYS A 25 -2.49 2.53 12.31
CA LYS A 25 -1.35 1.76 12.86
C LYS A 25 -1.06 0.50 12.05
N VAL A 26 -2.10 -0.10 11.48
CA VAL A 26 -2.00 -1.36 10.74
C VAL A 26 -2.74 -1.23 9.42
N LEU A 27 -2.09 -1.61 8.34
CA LEU A 27 -2.68 -1.76 7.01
C LEU A 27 -2.61 -3.23 6.61
N GLU A 28 -3.76 -3.86 6.37
CA GLU A 28 -3.82 -5.24 5.91
C GLU A 28 -4.60 -5.35 4.61
N LEU A 29 -3.99 -5.98 3.61
CA LEU A 29 -4.51 -6.15 2.26
C LEU A 29 -4.57 -7.65 1.94
N TYR A 30 -5.79 -8.14 1.71
CA TYR A 30 -6.06 -9.57 1.52
C TYR A 30 -6.94 -9.82 0.30
N ASP A 31 -6.52 -10.75 -0.56
CA ASP A 31 -7.30 -11.24 -1.71
C ASP A 31 -7.75 -10.13 -2.70
N LEU A 32 -6.99 -9.04 -2.79
CA LEU A 32 -7.25 -7.92 -3.71
C LEU A 32 -6.51 -8.15 -5.03
N ILE A 33 -7.03 -9.06 -5.84
CA ILE A 33 -6.37 -9.55 -7.05
C ILE A 33 -6.13 -8.47 -8.11
N GLU A 34 -6.98 -7.46 -8.15
CA GLU A 34 -6.92 -6.34 -9.11
C GLU A 34 -6.23 -5.09 -8.54
N LEU A 35 -5.84 -5.10 -7.27
CA LEU A 35 -5.25 -3.92 -6.63
C LEU A 35 -3.86 -3.64 -7.21
N ARG A 36 -3.68 -2.45 -7.79
CA ARG A 36 -2.43 -2.03 -8.43
C ARG A 36 -1.67 -1.02 -7.60
N SER A 37 -2.39 -0.11 -6.96
CA SER A 37 -1.84 0.92 -6.09
C SER A 37 -2.71 1.11 -4.85
N ILE A 38 -2.12 1.65 -3.78
CA ILE A 38 -2.87 2.12 -2.63
C ILE A 38 -3.52 3.48 -2.96
N CYS A 39 -2.78 4.37 -3.64
CA CYS A 39 -3.23 5.69 -4.07
C CYS A 39 -2.25 6.29 -5.09
N GLU A 40 -2.74 7.13 -5.99
CA GLU A 40 -1.91 7.83 -6.98
C GLU A 40 -1.19 9.06 -6.40
N ILE A 41 -1.63 9.59 -5.26
CA ILE A 41 -1.02 10.75 -4.60
C ILE A 41 -0.23 10.35 -3.36
N PRO A 42 0.78 11.14 -2.95
CA PRO A 42 1.58 10.83 -1.76
C PRO A 42 0.72 10.71 -0.50
N ILE A 43 0.92 9.62 0.25
CA ILE A 43 0.29 9.40 1.54
C ILE A 43 1.33 9.47 2.66
N ILE A 44 0.98 10.20 3.72
CA ILE A 44 1.75 10.34 4.94
C ILE A 44 1.10 9.48 6.04
N TRP A 45 1.90 8.57 6.60
CA TRP A 45 1.47 7.55 7.56
C TRP A 45 2.19 7.68 8.92
N PRO A 46 1.97 8.78 9.68
CA PRO A 46 2.84 9.13 10.80
C PRO A 46 2.74 8.20 12.01
N SER A 47 1.75 7.29 12.04
CA SER A 47 1.55 6.33 13.13
C SER A 47 1.47 4.88 12.64
N LEU A 48 1.82 4.63 11.38
CA LEU A 48 1.75 3.29 10.83
C LEU A 48 2.94 2.47 11.31
N GLU A 49 2.65 1.26 11.77
CA GLU A 49 3.60 0.35 12.41
C GLU A 49 3.70 -0.98 11.63
N ARG A 50 2.63 -1.39 10.95
CA ARG A 50 2.56 -2.70 10.27
C ARG A 50 1.82 -2.64 8.95
N VAL A 51 2.39 -3.29 7.94
CA VAL A 51 1.77 -3.55 6.64
C VAL A 51 1.79 -5.04 6.36
N ARG A 52 0.65 -5.62 6.01
CA ARG A 52 0.53 -7.02 5.60
C ARG A 52 -0.17 -7.13 4.25
N VAL A 53 0.47 -7.82 3.31
CA VAL A 53 -0.05 -8.02 1.95
C VAL A 53 -0.08 -9.50 1.63
N SER A 54 -1.25 -10.03 1.28
CA SER A 54 -1.42 -11.44 0.86
C SER A 54 -2.53 -11.55 -0.19
N GLY A 55 -2.33 -12.37 -1.21
CA GLY A 55 -3.27 -12.53 -2.31
C GLY A 55 -3.47 -11.26 -3.16
N CYS A 56 -2.47 -10.38 -3.21
CA CYS A 56 -2.49 -9.11 -3.97
C CYS A 56 -1.39 -9.06 -5.05
N PRO A 57 -1.43 -9.94 -6.08
CA PRO A 57 -0.32 -10.14 -7.03
C PRO A 57 -0.03 -8.93 -7.95
N LYS A 58 -1.00 -8.02 -8.11
CA LYS A 58 -0.86 -6.81 -8.93
C LYS A 58 -0.35 -5.59 -8.14
N LEU A 59 -0.35 -5.65 -6.81
CA LEU A 59 0.16 -4.58 -5.96
C LEU A 59 1.69 -4.68 -5.94
N ARG A 60 2.34 -4.00 -6.88
CA ARG A 60 3.80 -4.03 -7.00
C ARG A 60 4.48 -2.74 -6.58
N SER A 61 3.72 -1.67 -6.37
CA SER A 61 4.23 -0.42 -5.83
C SER A 61 3.81 -0.23 -4.38
N LEU A 62 4.76 0.16 -3.53
CA LEU A 62 4.46 0.70 -2.21
C LEU A 62 5.02 2.12 -2.06
N PRO A 63 4.29 3.04 -1.42
CA PRO A 63 4.78 4.38 -1.13
C PRO A 63 6.08 4.35 -0.30
N LEU A 64 7.04 5.21 -0.61
CA LEU A 64 8.29 5.34 0.16
C LEU A 64 8.08 5.66 1.64
N ALA A 65 6.98 6.34 1.96
CA ALA A 65 6.59 6.65 3.33
C ALA A 65 6.40 5.39 4.20
N LEU A 66 6.29 4.21 3.60
CA LEU A 66 6.21 2.93 4.32
C LEU A 66 7.59 2.37 4.70
N ARG A 67 8.69 2.95 4.21
CA ARG A 67 10.05 2.41 4.39
C ARG A 67 10.75 2.91 5.67
N GLU A 68 9.95 3.34 6.65
CA GLU A 68 10.44 3.75 7.96
C GLU A 68 11.06 2.56 8.73
N PRO A 69 12.19 2.74 9.45
CA PRO A 69 12.89 1.63 10.13
C PRO A 69 12.04 0.84 11.13
N GLN A 70 11.05 1.48 11.74
CA GLN A 70 10.11 0.88 12.68
C GLN A 70 8.94 0.12 12.02
N MET A 71 8.82 0.20 10.69
CA MET A 71 7.71 -0.40 9.96
C MET A 71 7.94 -1.89 9.72
N LEU A 72 7.00 -2.72 10.17
CA LEU A 72 7.00 -4.15 9.84
C LEU A 72 6.15 -4.39 8.58
N ILE A 73 6.81 -4.68 7.47
CA ILE A 73 6.14 -5.05 6.22
C ILE A 73 6.29 -6.55 6.00
N SER A 74 5.18 -7.23 5.70
CA SER A 74 5.14 -8.67 5.51
C SER A 74 4.22 -9.04 4.35
N GLY A 75 4.55 -10.13 3.66
CA GLY A 75 3.69 -10.69 2.63
C GLY A 75 4.22 -11.98 2.04
N GLU A 76 3.58 -12.44 0.97
CA GLU A 76 4.01 -13.62 0.21
C GLU A 76 5.39 -13.41 -0.41
N LYS A 77 6.17 -14.48 -0.54
CA LYS A 77 7.54 -14.42 -1.04
C LYS A 77 7.58 -13.86 -2.46
N GLU A 78 6.70 -14.36 -3.33
CA GLU A 78 6.60 -13.97 -4.74
C GLU A 78 6.21 -12.50 -4.89
N TRP A 79 5.37 -12.01 -3.99
CA TRP A 79 5.02 -10.59 -3.91
C TRP A 79 6.23 -9.75 -3.50
N TRP A 80 6.95 -10.17 -2.45
CA TRP A 80 8.13 -9.45 -1.96
C TRP A 80 9.26 -9.38 -3.00
N GLU A 81 9.48 -10.46 -3.75
CA GLU A 81 10.48 -10.52 -4.83
C GLU A 81 10.14 -9.63 -6.03
N GLY A 82 8.85 -9.36 -6.27
CA GLY A 82 8.35 -8.51 -7.35
C GLY A 82 8.05 -7.07 -6.93
N LEU A 83 8.40 -6.68 -5.71
CA LEU A 83 8.07 -5.38 -5.13
C LEU A 83 9.00 -4.29 -5.67
N GLU A 84 8.40 -3.22 -6.18
CA GLU A 84 9.05 -1.98 -6.57
C GLU A 84 8.67 -0.86 -5.59
N TRP A 85 9.63 -0.04 -5.21
CA TRP A 85 9.39 1.12 -4.36
C TRP A 85 9.31 2.35 -5.27
N GLU A 86 8.25 3.14 -5.16
CA GLU A 86 8.11 4.39 -5.90
C GLU A 86 9.34 5.30 -5.69
N GLY A 87 9.96 5.82 -6.75
CA GLY A 87 11.08 6.78 -6.61
C GLY A 87 12.49 6.25 -6.89
N ARG A 88 12.68 5.58 -8.04
CA ARG A 88 13.96 5.60 -8.76
C ARG A 88 13.89 6.59 -9.91
#